data_AF-A0A2G9TS70-F1
#
_entry.id   AF-A0A2G9TS70-F1
#
_cell.length_a   1.000
_cell.length_b   1.000
_cell.length_c   1.000
_cell.angle_alpha   90.00
_cell.angle_beta   90.00
_cell.angle_gamma   90.00
#
_symmetry.space_group_name_H-M   'P 1'
#
loop_
_entity.id
_entity.type
_entity.pdbx_description
1 polymer ?
#
loop_
_entity_poly.entity_id
_entity_poly.type
_entity_poly.pdbx_seq_one_letter_code
_entity_poly.pdbx_strand_id
1 'polypeptide(L)'
;SRIKRATPEPAATGDGPQTAAEYMVYSNITQKVDHFGNISATWKQRYQYNRKFYNSTNGIVFLMLGGEGSISPPGDKWVRDESITMMQWAKKYGAAAFQVEHRFYGPKENTPFG
;
A
#
# COMPACT_ATOMS: atom_id res chain seq x y z
N SER A 1 -11.49 40.72 13.77
CA SER A 1 -11.60 39.52 12.91
C SER A 1 -11.44 38.28 13.78
N ARG A 2 -12.37 37.33 13.72
CA ARG A 2 -12.41 36.15 14.61
C ARG A 2 -11.68 34.99 13.94
N ILE A 3 -10.52 34.60 14.45
CA ILE A 3 -9.83 33.38 14.01
C ILE A 3 -10.72 32.19 14.39
N LYS A 4 -11.31 31.53 13.39
CA LYS A 4 -11.99 30.25 13.61
C LYS A 4 -10.89 29.22 13.89
N ARG A 5 -10.73 28.80 15.15
CA ARG A 5 -9.95 27.60 15.48
C ARG A 5 -10.65 26.42 14.81
N ALA A 6 -9.93 25.71 13.95
CA ALA A 6 -10.37 24.42 13.46
C ALA A 6 -10.63 23.52 14.67
N THR A 7 -11.81 22.92 14.71
CA THR A 7 -12.14 21.84 15.64
C THR A 7 -11.10 20.73 15.47
N PRO A 8 -10.58 20.12 16.55
CA PRO A 8 -9.71 18.96 16.42
C PRO A 8 -10.46 17.87 15.66
N GLU A 9 -9.83 17.32 14.63
CA GLU A 9 -10.29 16.11 13.97
C GLU A 9 -10.41 15.02 15.05
N PRO A 10 -11.54 14.27 15.11
CA PRO A 10 -11.71 13.25 16.14
C PRO A 10 -10.56 12.26 16.04
N ALA A 11 -9.84 12.07 17.16
CA ALA A 11 -8.82 11.04 17.25
C ALA A 11 -9.47 9.70 16.88
N ALA A 12 -8.86 9.00 15.91
CA ALA A 12 -9.27 7.66 15.55
C ALA A 12 -9.36 6.81 16.82
N THR A 13 -10.54 6.23 17.06
CA THR A 13 -10.84 5.37 18.20
C THR A 13 -9.79 4.27 18.31
N GLY A 14 -9.24 4.10 19.51
CA GLY A 14 -7.99 3.38 19.80
C GLY A 14 -7.97 1.85 19.60
N ASP A 15 -8.85 1.29 18.78
CA ASP A 15 -8.93 -0.16 18.51
C ASP A 15 -8.17 -0.60 17.24
N GLY A 16 -7.40 0.31 16.65
CA GLY A 16 -6.55 0.01 15.48
C GLY A 16 -5.29 -0.80 15.85
N PRO A 17 -4.68 -1.52 14.90
CA PRO A 17 -3.40 -2.19 15.09
C PRO A 17 -2.32 -1.20 15.56
N GLN A 18 -1.63 -1.53 16.66
CA GLN A 18 -0.73 -0.61 17.36
C GLN A 18 0.72 -0.75 16.88
N THR A 19 1.09 -1.90 16.32
CA THR A 19 2.45 -2.21 15.89
C THR A 19 2.53 -2.47 14.39
N ALA A 20 3.71 -2.23 13.81
CA ALA A 20 3.94 -2.48 12.38
C ALA A 20 3.67 -3.94 11.99
N ALA A 21 3.94 -4.88 12.89
CA ALA A 21 3.66 -6.30 12.67
C ALA A 21 2.16 -6.60 12.49
N GLU A 22 1.27 -5.76 13.04
CA GLU A 22 -0.18 -5.96 12.97
C GLU A 22 -0.84 -5.24 11.80
N TYR A 23 -0.26 -4.11 11.35
CA TYR A 23 -0.83 -3.31 10.26
C TYR A 23 -0.13 -3.47 8.93
N MET A 24 1.11 -3.97 8.89
CA MET A 24 1.89 -4.11 7.66
C MET A 24 1.94 -5.57 7.22
N VAL A 25 1.62 -5.80 5.95
CA VAL A 25 1.75 -7.12 5.31
C VAL A 25 2.62 -6.98 4.07
N TYR A 26 3.60 -7.86 3.94
CA TYR A 26 4.37 -8.10 2.72
C TYR A 26 3.98 -9.49 2.22
N SER A 27 3.46 -9.57 0.99
CA SER A 27 2.99 -10.85 0.46
C SER A 27 3.00 -10.83 -1.07
N ASN A 28 2.56 -11.94 -1.66
CA ASN A 28 2.58 -12.16 -3.09
C ASN A 28 1.20 -12.54 -3.63
N ILE A 29 0.86 -12.06 -4.82
CA ILE A 29 -0.31 -12.46 -5.58
C ILE A 29 0.10 -13.21 -6.86
N THR A 30 -0.64 -14.26 -7.20
CA THR A 30 -0.40 -15.00 -8.46
C THR A 30 -0.88 -14.16 -9.64
N GLN A 31 -0.01 -13.93 -10.62
CA GLN A 31 -0.31 -13.19 -11.85
C GLN A 31 0.07 -14.01 -13.09
N LYS A 32 -0.64 -13.79 -14.19
CA LYS A 32 -0.24 -14.38 -15.48
C LYS A 32 1.06 -13.74 -15.96
N VAL A 33 1.91 -14.55 -16.59
CA VAL A 33 3.07 -14.04 -17.33
C VAL A 33 2.60 -13.28 -18.56
N ASP A 34 1.60 -13.81 -19.26
CA ASP A 34 1.03 -13.22 -20.47
C ASP A 34 -0.48 -13.00 -20.31
N HIS A 35 -0.90 -11.76 -20.52
CA HIS A 35 -2.32 -11.37 -20.47
C HIS A 35 -2.93 -11.21 -21.86
N PHE A 36 -2.11 -11.23 -22.92
CA PHE A 36 -2.52 -10.92 -24.29
C PHE A 36 -2.35 -12.11 -25.25
N GLY A 37 -1.56 -13.11 -24.88
CA GLY A 37 -1.37 -14.36 -25.62
C GLY A 37 -1.80 -15.60 -24.84
N ASN A 38 -1.29 -16.75 -25.28
CA ASN A 38 -1.77 -18.07 -24.86
C ASN A 38 -0.87 -18.74 -23.80
N ILE A 39 0.12 -18.02 -23.25
CA ILE A 39 1.00 -18.56 -22.22
C ILE A 39 0.24 -18.61 -20.88
N SER A 40 -0.01 -19.82 -20.38
CA SER A 40 -0.69 -20.06 -19.10
C SER A 40 0.20 -19.98 -17.87
N ALA A 41 1.50 -19.72 -18.06
CA ALA A 41 2.45 -19.60 -16.96
C ALA A 41 2.09 -18.45 -16.02
N THR A 42 2.42 -18.62 -14.75
CA THR A 42 2.18 -17.64 -13.69
C THR A 42 3.44 -17.29 -12.94
N TRP A 43 3.47 -16.10 -12.35
CA TRP A 43 4.52 -15.65 -11.45
C TRP A 43 3.90 -15.04 -10.18
N LYS A 44 4.73 -14.80 -9.17
CA LYS A 44 4.33 -14.24 -7.87
C LYS A 44 4.69 -12.75 -7.84
N GLN A 45 3.71 -11.89 -8.09
CA GLN A 45 3.88 -10.44 -7.97
C GLN A 45 3.88 -10.04 -6.49
N ARG A 46 4.90 -9.31 -6.05
CA ARG A 46 4.96 -8.79 -4.69
C ARG A 46 4.00 -7.62 -4.50
N TYR A 47 3.38 -7.55 -3.33
CA TYR A 47 2.61 -6.40 -2.89
C TYR A 47 2.83 -6.13 -1.40
N GLN A 48 2.55 -4.90 -1.01
CA GLN A 48 2.54 -4.43 0.37
C GLN A 48 1.19 -3.84 0.72
N TYR A 49 0.80 -4.00 1.97
CA TYR A 49 -0.47 -3.54 2.51
C TYR A 49 -0.25 -2.93 3.89
N ASN A 50 -0.76 -1.70 4.09
CA ASN A 50 -0.81 -1.03 5.37
C ASN A 50 -2.26 -0.67 5.74
N ARG A 51 -2.73 -1.20 6.88
CA ARG A 51 -4.07 -0.93 7.43
C ARG A 51 -4.11 -0.04 8.67
N LYS A 52 -3.03 0.66 8.98
CA LYS A 52 -2.89 1.46 10.20
C LYS A 52 -4.05 2.44 10.41
N PHE A 53 -4.55 3.03 9.33
CA PHE A 53 -5.65 4.02 9.37
C PHE A 53 -6.97 3.46 8.83
N TYR A 54 -7.05 2.18 8.48
CA TYR A 54 -8.20 1.64 7.76
C TYR A 54 -9.44 1.57 8.65
N ASN A 55 -10.50 2.26 8.23
CA ASN A 55 -11.84 2.13 8.79
C ASN A 55 -12.69 1.23 7.88
N SER A 56 -13.03 0.04 8.37
CA SER A 56 -13.83 -0.95 7.63
C SER A 56 -15.24 -0.47 7.29
N THR A 57 -15.78 0.52 8.01
CA THR A 57 -17.09 1.13 7.70
C THR A 57 -17.02 1.98 6.44
N ASN A 58 -15.89 2.64 6.18
CA ASN A 58 -15.70 3.49 4.98
C ASN A 58 -15.21 2.67 3.79
N GLY A 59 -14.38 1.65 4.02
CA GLY A 59 -13.90 0.73 2.98
C GLY A 59 -12.96 1.36 1.94
N ILE A 60 -12.39 2.54 2.22
CA ILE A 60 -11.55 3.26 1.25
C ILE A 60 -10.15 2.63 1.19
N VAL A 61 -9.63 2.54 -0.04
CA VAL A 61 -8.29 2.03 -0.32
C VAL A 61 -7.57 2.97 -1.28
N PHE A 62 -6.32 3.28 -0.98
CA PHE A 62 -5.38 3.87 -1.95
C PHE A 62 -4.44 2.80 -2.47
N LEU A 63 -4.28 2.74 -3.79
CA LEU A 63 -3.38 1.82 -4.48
C LEU A 63 -2.29 2.62 -5.19
N MET A 64 -1.04 2.36 -4.81
CA MET A 64 0.14 2.80 -5.54
C MET A 64 0.54 1.74 -6.57
N LEU A 65 0.54 2.14 -7.83
CA LEU A 65 1.17 1.37 -8.89
C LEU A 65 2.66 1.73 -8.90
N GLY A 66 3.53 0.77 -8.59
CA GLY A 66 4.97 0.99 -8.61
C GLY A 66 5.46 1.55 -9.95
N GLY A 67 6.49 2.40 -9.89
CA GLY A 67 7.25 2.84 -11.06
C GLY A 67 8.44 1.92 -11.32
N GLU A 68 9.57 2.52 -11.70
CA GLU A 68 10.77 1.82 -12.19
C GLU A 68 11.71 1.35 -11.05
N GLY A 69 11.16 0.88 -9.92
CA GLY A 69 11.95 0.56 -8.75
C GLY A 69 11.37 -0.56 -7.88
N SER A 70 12.24 -1.19 -7.11
CA SER A 70 11.87 -2.20 -6.12
C SER A 70 10.91 -1.62 -5.08
N ILE A 71 9.92 -2.40 -4.65
CA ILE A 71 9.06 -2.00 -3.52
C ILE A 71 9.73 -2.22 -2.16
N SER A 72 10.88 -2.92 -2.11
CA SER A 72 11.67 -3.03 -0.88
C SER A 72 12.20 -1.65 -0.46
N PRO A 73 12.51 -1.41 0.84
CA PRO A 73 13.10 -0.15 1.29
C PRO A 73 14.25 0.34 0.39
N PRO A 74 14.27 1.63 0.00
CA PRO A 74 13.37 2.72 0.41
C PRO A 74 12.07 2.85 -0.43
N GLY A 75 11.77 1.90 -1.32
CA GLY A 75 10.61 1.92 -2.21
C GLY A 75 9.26 1.69 -1.53
N ASP A 76 9.24 1.19 -0.29
CA ASP A 76 8.05 0.97 0.54
C ASP A 76 7.49 2.26 1.17
N LYS A 77 8.07 3.42 0.85
CA LYS A 77 7.62 4.73 1.35
C LYS A 77 6.13 4.98 1.11
N TRP A 78 5.56 4.46 0.04
CA TRP A 78 4.14 4.66 -0.32
C TRP A 78 3.16 4.03 0.66
N VAL A 79 3.62 3.05 1.42
CA VAL A 79 2.83 2.38 2.46
C VAL A 79 3.40 2.60 3.86
N ARG A 80 4.55 3.27 4.02
CA ARG A 80 5.21 3.46 5.33
C ARG A 80 5.43 4.88 5.76
N ASP A 81 5.78 5.77 4.83
CA ASP A 81 6.20 7.11 5.17
C ASP A 81 4.97 8.00 5.39
N GLU A 82 4.63 8.28 6.64
CA GLU A 82 3.47 9.12 6.97
C GLU A 82 3.64 10.58 6.56
N SER A 83 4.83 11.00 6.14
CA SER A 83 5.08 12.35 5.62
C SER A 83 4.65 12.53 4.16
N ILE A 84 4.46 11.45 3.39
CA ILE A 84 4.06 11.54 1.99
C ILE A 84 2.55 11.65 1.82
N THR A 85 2.12 12.27 0.72
CA THR A 85 0.71 12.62 0.45
C THR A 85 -0.25 11.42 0.53
N MET A 86 0.15 10.25 0.00
CA MET A 86 -0.71 9.06 0.02
C MET A 86 -1.04 8.61 1.45
N MET A 87 -0.04 8.60 2.35
CA MET A 87 -0.26 8.20 3.74
C MET A 87 -0.95 9.29 4.56
N GLN A 88 -0.72 10.56 4.25
CA GLN A 88 -1.50 11.67 4.82
C GLN A 88 -2.99 11.54 4.45
N TRP A 89 -3.30 11.17 3.21
CA TRP A 89 -4.68 10.90 2.80
C TRP A 89 -5.23 9.63 3.42
N ALA A 90 -4.43 8.56 3.53
CA ALA A 90 -4.86 7.34 4.22
C ALA A 90 -5.32 7.64 5.65
N LYS A 91 -4.55 8.47 6.36
CA LYS A 91 -4.92 8.97 7.69
C LYS A 91 -6.21 9.80 7.67
N LYS A 92 -6.29 10.80 6.78
CA LYS A 92 -7.43 11.73 6.68
C LYS A 92 -8.76 11.05 6.36
N TYR A 93 -8.75 10.05 5.48
CA TYR A 93 -9.98 9.41 4.99
C TYR A 93 -10.28 8.06 5.65
N GLY A 94 -9.42 7.62 6.57
CA GLY A 94 -9.54 6.31 7.20
C GLY A 94 -9.37 5.17 6.18
N ALA A 95 -8.38 5.29 5.29
CA ALA A 95 -8.16 4.35 4.19
C ALA A 95 -6.99 3.39 4.47
N ALA A 96 -7.00 2.23 3.81
CA ALA A 96 -5.83 1.37 3.70
C ALA A 96 -4.93 1.83 2.55
N ALA A 97 -3.63 1.57 2.65
CA ALA A 97 -2.66 1.81 1.59
C ALA A 97 -2.13 0.49 1.04
N PHE A 98 -2.13 0.34 -0.27
CA PHE A 98 -1.53 -0.80 -0.98
C PHE A 98 -0.48 -0.30 -1.94
N GLN A 99 0.57 -1.09 -2.12
CA GLN A 99 1.55 -0.89 -3.18
C GLN A 99 1.81 -2.22 -3.87
N VAL A 100 1.78 -2.24 -5.19
CA VAL A 100 2.15 -3.40 -5.99
C VAL A 100 3.48 -3.15 -6.67
N GLU A 101 4.35 -4.18 -6.70
CA GLU A 101 5.60 -4.09 -7.45
C GLU A 101 5.31 -4.16 -8.95
N HIS A 102 5.87 -3.22 -9.70
CA HIS A 102 5.79 -3.27 -11.14
C HIS A 102 6.53 -4.51 -11.64
N ARG A 103 5.94 -5.21 -12.60
CA ARG A 103 6.59 -6.37 -13.22
C ARG A 103 7.97 -6.00 -13.77
N PHE A 104 8.93 -6.91 -13.66
CA PHE A 104 10.34 -6.74 -14.07
C PHE A 104 11.20 -5.84 -13.16
N TYR A 105 10.67 -5.36 -12.04
CA TYR A 105 11.45 -4.66 -11.02
C TYR A 105 11.56 -5.48 -9.74
N GLY A 106 12.54 -5.13 -8.90
CA GLY A 106 12.90 -5.89 -7.72
C GLY A 106 13.91 -7.01 -8.02
N PRO A 107 14.11 -7.93 -7.07
CA PRO A 107 15.01 -9.06 -7.26
C PRO A 107 14.55 -9.97 -8.40
N LYS A 108 15.51 -10.59 -9.09
CA LYS A 108 15.31 -11.40 -10.29
C LYS A 108 14.25 -12.48 -10.09
N GLU A 109 14.32 -13.15 -8.94
CA GLU A 109 13.42 -14.21 -8.48
C GLU A 109 11.96 -13.76 -8.29
N ASN A 110 11.73 -12.46 -8.23
CA ASN A 110 10.41 -11.84 -8.11
C ASN A 110 9.92 -11.27 -9.46
N THR A 111 10.50 -11.69 -10.58
CA THR A 111 10.06 -11.27 -11.93
C THR A 111 9.47 -12.43 -12.72
N PRO A 112 8.66 -12.17 -13.77
CA PRO A 112 8.08 -13.21 -14.60
C PRO A 112 9.07 -14.19 -15.27
N PHE A 113 10.35 -13.82 -15.37
CA PHE A 113 11.37 -14.62 -16.05
C PHE A 113 12.33 -15.33 -15.09
N GLY A 114 12.15 -15.12 -13.78
CA GLY A 114 13.03 -15.63 -12.73
C GLY A 114 14.36 -14.92 -12.69
#